data_AF-A0A1B1N3D9-F1
#
_entry.id   AF-A0A1B1N3D9-F1
#
_cell.length_a   1.000
_cell.length_b   1.000
_cell.length_c   1.000
_cell.angle_alpha   90.00
_cell.angle_beta   90.00
_cell.angle_gamma   90.00
#
_symmetry.space_group_name_H-M   'P 1'
#
loop_
_entity.id
_entity.type
_entity.pdbx_description
1 polymer ?
#
loop_
_entity_poly.entity_id
_entity_poly.type
_entity_poly.pdbx_seq_one_letter_code
_entity_poly.pdbx_strand_id
1 'polypeptide(L)' 'MAEDLREYGVTVNMLLSGGATVTGMIPEEVKRDLEGNSQLLKPEIMAKPIVYLASEQSEGLTGERLVATEFDSWLKNRNQ' A
#
# COMPACT_ATOMS: atom_id res chain seq x y z
N MET A 1 15.91 -6.57 5.91
CA MET A 1 15.93 -5.10 5.73
C MET A 1 15.39 -4.35 6.94
N ALA A 2 14.18 -4.65 7.45
CA ALA A 2 13.65 -3.95 8.64
C ALA A 2 14.54 -4.12 9.90
N GLU A 3 14.98 -5.34 10.21
CA GLU A 3 15.90 -5.59 11.34
C GLU A 3 17.26 -4.93 11.15
N ASP A 4 17.81 -5.03 9.94
CA ASP A 4 19.14 -4.47 9.61
C ASP A 4 19.20 -2.95 9.80
N LEU A 5 18.05 -2.26 9.74
CA LEU A 5 17.97 -0.82 9.83
C LEU A 5 17.43 -0.30 11.18
N ARG A 6 17.10 -1.21 12.09
CA ARG A 6 16.49 -0.89 13.39
C ARG A 6 17.38 0.02 14.24
N GLU A 7 18.69 -0.22 14.25
CA GLU A 7 19.64 0.57 15.04
C GLU A 7 19.78 2.02 14.57
N TYR A 8 19.40 2.32 13.33
CA TYR A 8 19.43 3.66 12.75
C TYR A 8 18.12 4.42 12.92
N GLY A 9 17.12 3.83 13.59
CA GLY A 9 15.80 4.42 13.74
C GLY A 9 15.01 4.53 12.42
N VAL A 10 15.40 3.77 11.39
CA VAL A 10 14.69 3.75 10.10
C VAL A 10 13.61 2.67 10.13
N THR A 11 12.38 3.05 9.81
CA THR A 11 11.26 2.12 9.67
C THR A 11 11.16 1.58 8.24
N VAL A 12 10.85 0.29 8.10
CA VAL A 12 10.70 -0.36 6.79
C VAL A 12 9.44 -1.21 6.82
N ASN A 13 8.50 -0.92 5.93
CA ASN A 13 7.25 -1.67 5.79
C ASN A 13 7.00 -2.03 4.33
N MET A 14 6.17 -3.05 4.10
CA MET A 14 5.71 -3.45 2.77
C MET A 14 4.27 -2.97 2.57
N LEU A 15 4.02 -2.31 1.44
CA LEU A 15 2.68 -1.93 1.02
C LEU A 15 2.37 -2.52 -0.35
N LEU A 16 1.25 -3.20 -0.46
CA LEU A 16 0.73 -3.74 -1.71
C LEU A 16 -0.66 -3.18 -2.00
N SER A 17 -1.01 -3.06 -3.27
CA SER A 17 -2.35 -2.63 -3.69
C SER A 17 -3.45 -3.60 -3.26
N GLY A 18 -3.17 -4.90 -3.23
CA GLY A 18 -4.18 -5.94 -3.02
C GLY A 18 -4.89 -6.39 -4.29
N GLY A 19 -4.43 -5.95 -5.47
CA GLY A 19 -5.00 -6.34 -6.76
C GLY A 19 -4.33 -5.64 -7.94
N ALA A 20 -4.67 -6.06 -9.15
CA ALA A 20 -4.21 -5.41 -10.37
C ALA A 20 -4.65 -3.95 -10.38
N THR A 21 -3.71 -3.02 -10.61
CA THR A 21 -3.93 -1.58 -10.46
C THR A 21 -3.57 -0.85 -11.75
N VAL A 22 -4.46 0.01 -12.22
CA VAL A 22 -4.28 0.76 -13.47
C VAL A 22 -3.20 1.83 -13.29
N THR A 23 -1.96 1.48 -13.63
CA THR A 23 -0.79 2.37 -13.55
C THR A 23 -0.12 2.49 -14.91
N GLY A 24 0.90 3.34 -15.02
CA GLY A 24 1.75 3.42 -16.22
C GLY A 24 2.56 2.16 -16.52
N MET A 25 2.53 1.14 -15.64
CA MET A 25 3.18 -0.15 -15.88
C MET A 25 2.35 -1.08 -16.78
N ILE A 26 1.07 -0.79 -16.99
CA ILE A 26 0.22 -1.55 -17.92
C ILE A 26 0.52 -1.06 -19.34
N PRO A 27 0.94 -1.93 -20.27
CA PRO A 27 1.15 -1.55 -21.67
C PRO A 27 -0.11 -0.98 -22.30
N GLU A 28 0.02 0.01 -23.18
CA GLU A 28 -1.15 0.70 -23.75
C GLU A 28 -2.01 -0.20 -24.63
N GLU A 29 -1.42 -1.22 -25.26
CA GLU A 29 -2.13 -2.22 -26.03
C GLU A 29 -3.11 -3.00 -25.15
N VAL A 30 -2.75 -3.20 -23.88
CA VAL A 30 -3.56 -3.94 -22.89
C VAL A 30 -4.55 -3.01 -22.19
N LYS A 31 -4.29 -1.68 -22.12
CA LYS A 31 -5.20 -0.76 -21.43
C LYS A 31 -6.60 -0.73 -22.03
N ARG A 32 -6.73 -0.78 -23.36
CA ARG A 32 -8.06 -0.78 -24.02
C ARG A 32 -8.90 -2.01 -23.69
N ASP A 33 -8.29 -3.17 -23.51
CA ASP A 33 -8.99 -4.40 -23.13
C ASP A 33 -9.40 -4.39 -21.65
N LEU A 34 -8.75 -3.53 -20.86
CA LEU A 34 -8.97 -3.33 -19.44
C LEU A 34 -9.87 -2.12 -19.14
N GLU A 35 -10.10 -1.23 -20.11
CA GLU A 35 -11.01 -0.08 -20.01
C GLU A 35 -12.45 -0.57 -19.76
N GLY A 36 -12.97 -0.27 -18.56
CA GLY A 36 -14.29 -0.72 -18.13
C GLY A 36 -14.30 -2.00 -17.29
N ASN A 37 -13.14 -2.64 -17.06
CA ASN A 37 -13.04 -3.76 -16.15
C ASN A 37 -13.13 -3.30 -14.68
N SER A 38 -14.28 -3.57 -14.06
CA SER A 38 -14.55 -3.22 -12.66
C SER A 38 -13.68 -3.95 -11.63
N GLN A 39 -12.91 -4.96 -12.06
CA GLN A 39 -12.00 -5.71 -11.17
C GLN A 39 -10.64 -5.02 -10.99
N LEU A 40 -10.32 -4.01 -11.79
CA LEU A 40 -9.07 -3.27 -11.64
C LEU A 40 -9.19 -2.16 -10.62
N LEU A 41 -8.16 -2.05 -9.79
CA LEU A 41 -8.04 -1.00 -8.80
C LEU A 41 -7.54 0.29 -9.47
N LYS A 42 -8.02 1.41 -8.96
CA LYS A 42 -7.43 2.71 -9.28
C LYS A 42 -6.22 2.98 -8.38
N PRO A 43 -5.17 3.66 -8.86
CA PRO A 43 -3.93 3.86 -8.11
C PRO A 43 -4.12 4.67 -6.83
N GLU A 44 -5.18 5.48 -6.73
CA GLU A 44 -5.52 6.27 -5.55
C GLU A 44 -5.77 5.40 -4.30
N ILE A 45 -6.02 4.09 -4.45
CA ILE A 45 -6.14 3.16 -3.32
C ILE A 45 -4.88 3.16 -2.45
N MET A 46 -3.71 3.41 -3.04
CA MET A 46 -2.42 3.46 -2.34
C MET A 46 -2.23 4.74 -1.51
N ALA A 47 -2.99 5.81 -1.80
CA ALA A 47 -2.71 7.13 -1.25
C ALA A 47 -2.83 7.17 0.28
N LYS A 48 -3.94 6.67 0.83
CA LYS A 48 -4.19 6.66 2.26
C LYS A 48 -3.14 5.87 3.07
N PRO A 49 -2.84 4.59 2.74
CA PRO A 49 -1.81 3.85 3.47
C PRO A 49 -0.40 4.43 3.31
N ILE A 50 -0.04 5.02 2.16
CA ILE A 50 1.26 5.69 1.99
C ILE A 50 1.37 6.89 2.93
N VAL A 51 0.35 7.77 2.95
CA VAL A 51 0.35 8.95 3.84
C VAL A 51 0.42 8.53 5.30
N TYR A 52 -0.31 7.49 5.68
CA TYR A 52 -0.24 6.94 7.05
C TYR A 52 1.18 6.49 7.42
N LEU A 53 1.81 5.68 6.56
CA LEU A 53 3.18 5.17 6.76
C LEU A 53 4.25 6.28 6.75
N ALA A 54 3.97 7.41 6.11
CA ALA A 54 4.86 8.57 6.08
C ALA A 54 4.56 9.61 7.19
N SER A 55 3.62 9.30 8.10
CA SER A 55 3.19 10.20 9.18
C SER A 55 3.53 9.65 10.56
N GLU A 56 3.48 10.53 11.57
CA GLU A 56 3.64 10.18 12.99
C GLU A 56 2.61 9.15 13.48
N GLN A 57 1.48 8.98 12.79
CA GLN A 57 0.48 7.95 13.13
C GLN A 57 1.02 6.52 12.99
N SER A 58 2.15 6.35 12.32
CA SER A 58 2.86 5.08 12.15
C SER A 58 4.16 5.01 12.96
N GLU A 59 4.35 5.88 13.96
CA GLU A 59 5.56 5.86 14.78
C GLU A 59 5.79 4.47 15.42
N GLY A 60 7.02 3.99 15.33
CA GLY A 60 7.42 2.65 15.79
C GLY A 60 6.95 1.48 14.89
N LEU A 61 6.20 1.75 13.83
CA LEU A 61 5.75 0.73 12.87
C LEU A 61 6.89 0.31 11.94
N THR A 62 7.40 -0.91 12.08
CA THR A 62 8.41 -1.47 11.18
C THR A 62 8.21 -2.98 11.03
N GLY A 63 8.59 -3.53 9.88
CA GLY A 63 8.45 -4.95 9.56
C GLY A 63 7.04 -5.40 9.16
N GLU A 64 6.11 -4.47 8.98
CA GLU A 64 4.71 -4.81 8.68
C GLU A 64 4.43 -4.97 7.19
N ARG A 65 3.37 -5.74 6.92
CA ARG A 65 2.81 -5.93 5.58
C ARG A 65 1.39 -5.39 5.56
N LEU A 66 1.18 -4.35 4.76
CA LEU A 66 -0.12 -3.71 4.56
C LEU A 66 -0.62 -4.01 3.14
N VAL A 67 -1.94 -4.19 3.03
CA VAL A 67 -2.65 -4.34 1.77
C VAL A 67 -3.65 -3.20 1.66
N ALA A 68 -3.57 -2.39 0.61
CA ALA A 68 -4.30 -1.13 0.48
C ALA A 68 -5.83 -1.33 0.46
N THR A 69 -6.32 -2.39 -0.17
CA THR A 69 -7.74 -2.77 -0.15
C THR A 69 -8.26 -3.18 1.23
N GLU A 70 -7.36 -3.55 2.15
CA GLU A 70 -7.70 -4.00 3.51
C GLU A 70 -7.33 -2.96 4.58
N PHE A 71 -6.74 -1.84 4.17
CA PHE A 71 -6.08 -0.88 5.07
C PHE A 71 -7.02 -0.35 6.15
N ASP A 72 -8.26 -0.02 5.80
CA ASP A 72 -9.23 0.52 6.76
C ASP A 72 -9.60 -0.49 7.85
N SER A 73 -9.72 -1.76 7.49
CA SER A 73 -9.99 -2.85 8.44
C SER A 73 -8.77 -3.11 9.32
N TRP A 74 -7.59 -3.15 8.71
CA TRP A 74 -6.31 -3.31 9.42
C TRP A 74 -6.09 -2.20 10.44
N LEU A 75 -6.31 -0.93 10.05
CA LEU A 75 -6.11 0.24 10.91
C LEU A 75 -7.09 0.23 12.09
N LYS A 76 -8.35 -0.18 11.87
CA LYS A 76 -9.33 -0.33 12.95
C LYS A 76 -8.89 -1.40 13.96
N ASN A 77 -8.43 -2.55 13.49
CA ASN A 77 -8.01 -3.66 14.34
C ASN A 77 -6.74 -3.34 15.13
N ARG A 78 -5.88 -2.45 14.62
CA ARG A 78 -4.66 -2.00 15.30
C ARG A 78 -4.95 -1.06 16.48
N ASN A 79 -6.04 -0.29 16.39
CA ASN A 79 -6.41 0.72 17.39
C ASN A 79 -7.37 0.17 18.47
N GLN A 80 -7.62 -1.15 18.48
CA GLN A 80 -8.36 -1.86 19.53
C GLN A 80 -7.38 -2.54 20.49
#